data_AF-A0A6V8DP03-F1
#
_entry.id   AF-A0A6V8DP03-F1
#
_cell.length_a   1.000
_cell.length_b   1.000
_cell.length_c   1.000
_cell.angle_alpha   90.00
_cell.angle_beta   90.00
_cell.angle_gamma   90.00
#
_symmetry.space_group_name_H-M   'P 1'
#
loop_
_entity.id
_entity.type
_entity.pdbx_description
1 polymer ?
#
loop_
_entity_poly.entity_id
_entity_poly.type
_entity_poly.pdbx_seq_one_letter_code
_entity_poly.pdbx_strand_id
1 'polypeptide(L)'
;MDDTISTLLRGVAKGTISVEDARKALENASLTEEEMVSAIDHGVFNPVEPGTIVSASLAPSGGSYLTMMFFVWGIFWSCYWVFSLIYGLAKGWDQQQLAYHLSITLITLCMMGMVYLKFVLPDTIIVKHAQNKFVPEHTKDWKEYKW
;
A
#
# COMPACT_ATOMS: atom_id res chain seq x y z
N MET A 1 15.91 30.99 3.52
CA MET A 1 15.19 30.75 4.77
C MET A 1 15.45 29.30 5.07
N ASP A 2 16.40 29.01 5.97
CA ASP A 2 16.88 27.64 6.20
C ASP A 2 15.77 26.88 6.94
N ASP A 3 15.36 25.75 6.40
CA ASP A 3 14.26 24.96 6.95
C ASP A 3 14.71 24.31 8.26
N THR A 4 13.77 24.08 9.18
CA THR A 4 14.12 23.49 10.49
C THR A 4 14.69 22.07 10.29
N ILE A 5 14.24 21.40 9.22
CA ILE A 5 14.67 20.06 8.79
C ILE A 5 16.12 20.09 8.25
N SER A 6 16.47 21.01 7.35
CA SER A 6 17.84 21.14 6.83
C SER A 6 18.85 21.45 7.93
N THR A 7 18.44 22.27 8.91
CA THR A 7 19.25 22.61 10.08
C THR A 7 19.48 21.40 10.99
N LEU A 8 18.45 20.59 11.23
CA LEU A 8 18.54 19.34 12.00
C LEU A 8 19.47 18.33 11.30
N LEU A 9 19.28 18.08 10.00
CA LEU A 9 20.11 17.16 9.22
C LEU A 9 21.57 17.58 9.18
N ARG A 10 21.83 18.88 8.99
CA ARG A 10 23.19 19.43 9.04
C ARG A 10 23.78 19.38 10.46
N GLY A 11 22.95 19.48 11.50
CA GLY A 11 23.35 19.32 12.90
C GLY A 11 23.76 17.89 13.25
N VAL A 12 23.09 16.89 12.68
CA VAL A 12 23.46 15.47 12.76
C VAL A 12 24.76 15.22 11.99
N ALA A 13 24.89 15.74 10.78
CA ALA A 13 26.12 15.62 9.97
C ALA A 13 27.36 16.20 10.69
N LYS A 14 27.16 17.26 11.47
CA LYS A 14 28.22 17.89 12.29
C LYS A 14 28.49 17.16 13.62
N GLY A 15 27.73 16.12 13.95
CA GLY A 15 27.83 15.39 15.22
C GLY A 15 27.32 16.15 16.45
N THR A 16 26.72 17.33 16.24
CA THR A 16 26.14 18.17 17.31
C THR A 16 24.81 17.63 17.83
N ILE A 17 24.11 16.83 17.04
CA ILE A 17 22.79 16.27 17.36
C ILE A 17 22.89 14.75 17.25
N SER A 18 22.32 14.02 18.22
CA SER A 18 22.31 12.57 18.19
C SER A 18 21.36 12.05 17.11
N VAL A 19 21.70 10.90 16.53
CA VAL A 19 20.89 10.25 15.49
C VAL A 19 19.49 9.90 16.04
N GLU A 20 19.39 9.51 17.30
CA GLU A 20 18.13 9.16 17.96
C GLU A 20 17.22 10.38 18.16
N ASP A 21 17.79 11.53 18.57
CA ASP A 21 17.03 12.77 18.72
C ASP A 21 16.52 13.29 17.38
N ALA A 22 17.34 13.18 16.33
CA ALA A 22 16.94 13.52 14.97
C ALA A 22 15.86 12.57 14.43
N ARG A 23 15.96 11.26 14.70
CA ARG A 23 14.95 10.28 14.30
C ARG A 23 13.60 10.61 14.92
N LYS A 24 13.59 10.90 16.23
CA LYS A 24 12.37 11.28 16.96
C LYS A 24 11.77 12.59 16.47
N ALA A 25 12.60 13.56 16.07
CA ALA A 25 12.15 14.83 15.51
C ALA A 25 11.57 14.68 14.10
N LEU A 26 12.08 13.73 13.30
CA LEU A 26 11.71 13.54 11.90
C LEU A 26 10.64 12.46 11.67
N GLU A 27 10.27 11.70 12.70
CA GLU A 27 9.28 10.60 12.63
C GLU A 27 7.88 11.03 12.12
N ASN A 28 7.50 12.28 12.36
CA ASN A 28 6.21 12.84 11.93
C ASN A 28 6.37 14.01 10.94
N ALA A 29 7.57 14.24 10.43
CA ALA A 29 7.84 15.34 9.50
C ALA A 29 7.58 14.90 8.05
N SER A 30 6.90 15.76 7.28
CA SER A 30 6.80 15.58 5.83
C SER A 30 8.13 15.96 5.19
N LEU A 31 8.91 14.96 4.77
CA LEU A 31 10.20 15.15 4.13
C LEU A 31 10.07 15.21 2.61
N THR A 32 10.81 16.11 1.97
CA THR A 32 11.03 16.06 0.53
C THR A 32 11.96 14.89 0.16
N GLU A 33 12.00 14.50 -1.11
CA GLU A 33 12.86 13.41 -1.60
C GLU A 33 14.34 13.68 -1.30
N GLU A 34 14.80 14.92 -1.46
CA GLU A 34 16.17 15.33 -1.18
C GLU A 34 16.52 15.25 0.32
N GLU A 35 15.59 15.63 1.20
CA GLU A 35 15.75 15.54 2.66
C GLU A 35 15.73 14.09 3.14
N MET A 36 14.93 13.23 2.49
CA MET A 36 14.88 11.80 2.78
C MET A 36 16.19 11.11 2.42
N VAL A 37 16.76 11.41 1.25
CA VAL A 37 18.08 10.91 0.85
C VAL A 37 19.16 11.38 1.83
N SER A 38 19.13 12.65 2.25
CA SER A 38 20.07 13.18 3.23
C SER A 38 19.90 12.54 4.61
N ALA A 39 18.68 12.23 5.04
CA ALA A 39 18.42 11.54 6.30
C ALA A 39 18.89 10.07 6.29
N ILE A 40 18.81 9.39 5.14
CA ILE A 40 19.38 8.05 4.95
C ILE A 40 20.91 8.11 4.97
N ASP A 41 21.52 9.06 4.27
CA ASP A 41 22.99 9.22 4.20
C ASP A 41 23.60 9.56 5.56
N HIS A 42 22.87 10.34 6.38
CA HIS A 42 23.26 10.64 7.76
C HIS A 42 22.92 9.54 8.78
N GLY A 43 22.36 8.40 8.34
CA GLY A 43 22.05 7.24 9.21
C GLY A 43 20.86 7.45 10.15
N VAL A 44 20.04 8.49 9.93
CA VAL A 44 18.82 8.76 10.71
C VAL A 44 17.72 7.74 10.39
N PHE A 45 17.67 7.30 9.13
CA PHE A 45 16.81 6.20 8.69
C PHE A 45 17.66 5.11 8.06
N ASN A 46 17.42 3.85 8.43
CA ASN A 46 18.05 2.72 7.77
C ASN A 46 17.27 2.33 6.51
N PRO A 47 17.97 2.00 5.40
CA PRO A 47 17.33 1.35 4.27
C PRO A 47 16.75 0.00 4.73
N VAL A 48 15.49 -0.26 4.37
CA VAL A 48 14.78 -1.48 4.76
C VAL A 48 15.44 -2.69 4.09
N GLU A 49 15.60 -3.80 4.83
CA GLU A 49 16.18 -5.02 4.28
C GLU A 49 15.36 -5.55 3.08
N PRO A 50 16.03 -5.95 1.99
CA PRO A 50 15.37 -6.52 0.82
C PRO A 50 14.54 -7.76 1.18
N GLY A 51 13.31 -7.83 0.67
CA GLY A 51 12.36 -8.89 1.03
C GLY A 51 11.47 -8.55 2.23
N THR A 52 11.68 -7.42 2.89
CA THR A 52 10.72 -6.91 3.88
C THR A 52 9.42 -6.50 3.18
N ILE A 53 8.31 -7.06 3.65
CA ILE A 53 6.97 -6.65 3.23
C ILE A 53 6.64 -5.38 4.00
N VAL A 54 6.74 -4.24 3.32
CA VAL A 54 6.34 -2.96 3.91
C VAL A 54 4.90 -2.72 3.48
N SER A 55 3.98 -2.75 4.43
CA SER A 55 2.65 -2.17 4.22
C SER A 55 2.84 -0.66 4.20
N ALA A 56 3.17 -0.13 3.03
CA ALA A 56 3.20 1.30 2.84
C ALA A 56 1.76 1.79 2.95
N SER A 57 1.41 2.35 4.11
CA SER A 57 0.31 3.30 4.19
C SER A 57 0.73 4.58 3.49
N LEU A 58 1.10 4.50 2.21
CA LEU A 58 0.81 5.58 1.29
C LEU A 58 -0.70 5.54 1.19
N ALA A 59 -1.41 6.05 2.19
CA ALA A 59 -2.85 6.21 2.13
C ALA A 59 -3.09 7.11 0.91
N PRO A 60 -3.49 6.56 -0.25
CA PRO A 60 -3.72 7.39 -1.41
C PRO A 60 -5.12 7.92 -1.16
N SER A 61 -5.24 8.98 -0.35
CA SER A 61 -6.52 9.59 0.01
C SER A 61 -7.58 8.56 0.41
N GLY A 62 -7.46 8.00 1.61
CA GLY A 62 -8.46 7.09 2.21
C GLY A 62 -9.83 7.72 2.50
N GLY A 63 -10.31 8.63 1.63
CA GLY A 63 -11.50 9.44 1.83
C GLY A 63 -12.13 9.91 0.52
N SER A 64 -12.08 9.11 -0.56
CA SER A 64 -12.98 9.40 -1.67
C SER A 64 -14.41 9.19 -1.17
N TYR A 65 -15.15 10.29 -0.94
CA TYR A 65 -16.57 10.26 -0.57
C TYR A 65 -17.38 9.35 -1.50
N LEU A 66 -16.94 9.20 -2.76
CA LEU A 66 -17.51 8.28 -3.73
C LEU A 66 -17.42 6.82 -3.28
N THR A 67 -16.28 6.38 -2.75
CA THR A 67 -16.09 5.01 -2.24
C THR A 67 -17.04 4.75 -1.08
N MET A 68 -17.12 5.68 -0.12
CA MET A 68 -18.02 5.54 1.03
C MET A 68 -19.50 5.50 0.60
N MET A 69 -19.91 6.40 -0.31
CA MET A 69 -21.26 6.41 -0.89
C MET A 69 -21.54 5.10 -1.65
N PHE A 70 -20.57 4.56 -2.37
CA PHE A 70 -20.67 3.29 -3.07
C PHE A 70 -20.88 2.11 -2.11
N PHE A 71 -20.19 2.10 -0.96
CA PHE A 71 -20.40 1.08 0.06
C PHE A 71 -21.78 1.18 0.72
N VAL A 72 -22.27 2.39 1.02
CA VAL A 72 -23.64 2.59 1.54
C VAL A 72 -24.68 2.10 0.53
N TRP A 73 -24.53 2.49 -0.73
CA TRP A 73 -25.36 2.01 -1.84
C TRP A 73 -25.30 0.49 -1.95
N GLY A 74 -24.10 -0.09 -1.95
CA GLY A 74 -23.89 -1.53 -2.08
C GLY A 74 -24.53 -2.33 -0.95
N ILE A 75 -24.33 -1.92 0.30
CA ILE A 75 -24.95 -2.56 1.47
C ILE A 75 -26.48 -2.47 1.39
N PHE A 76 -27.01 -1.28 1.08
CA PHE A 76 -28.45 -1.08 0.94
C PHE A 76 -29.06 -2.04 -0.09
N TRP A 77 -28.46 -2.12 -1.29
CA TRP A 77 -28.95 -2.99 -2.35
C TRP A 77 -28.75 -4.47 -2.02
N SER A 78 -27.59 -4.88 -1.49
CA SER A 78 -27.37 -6.26 -1.05
C SER A 78 -28.42 -6.70 -0.03
N CYS A 79 -28.74 -5.87 0.96
CA CYS A 79 -29.81 -6.13 1.90
C CYS A 79 -31.17 -6.25 1.18
N TYR A 80 -31.51 -5.30 0.31
CA TYR A 80 -32.75 -5.34 -0.46
C TYR A 80 -32.90 -6.63 -1.27
N TRP A 81 -31.87 -7.04 -2.02
CA TRP A 81 -31.91 -8.25 -2.85
C TRP A 81 -32.04 -9.52 -2.01
N VAL A 82 -31.32 -9.62 -0.89
CA VAL A 82 -31.40 -10.78 0.01
C VAL A 82 -32.75 -10.86 0.72
N PHE A 83 -33.27 -9.74 1.23
CA PHE A 83 -34.59 -9.74 1.87
C PHE A 83 -35.71 -10.03 0.86
N SER A 84 -35.63 -9.50 -0.36
CA SER A 84 -36.55 -9.82 -1.45
C SER A 84 -36.45 -11.30 -1.86
N LEU A 85 -35.25 -11.87 -1.91
CA LEU A 85 -35.03 -13.30 -2.17
C LEU A 85 -35.71 -14.17 -1.09
N ILE A 86 -35.49 -13.85 0.20
CA ILE A 86 -36.09 -14.58 1.33
C ILE A 86 -37.62 -14.46 1.29
N TYR A 87 -38.13 -13.25 1.04
CA TYR A 87 -39.57 -13.02 0.90
C TYR A 87 -40.15 -13.82 -0.26
N GLY A 88 -39.49 -13.78 -1.42
CA GLY A 88 -39.90 -14.53 -2.60
C GLY A 88 -39.92 -16.04 -2.36
N LEU A 89 -38.93 -16.55 -1.64
CA LEU A 89 -38.88 -17.96 -1.25
C LEU A 89 -40.08 -18.32 -0.34
N ALA A 90 -40.40 -17.47 0.62
CA ALA A 90 -41.55 -17.67 1.52
C ALA A 90 -42.91 -17.53 0.81
N LYS A 91 -42.98 -16.82 -0.32
CA LYS A 91 -44.19 -16.62 -1.13
C LYS A 91 -44.29 -17.54 -2.34
N GLY A 92 -43.34 -18.44 -2.53
CA GLY A 92 -43.35 -19.39 -3.65
C GLY A 92 -43.16 -18.72 -5.01
N TRP A 93 -42.28 -17.71 -5.08
CA TRP A 93 -41.91 -17.10 -6.36
C TRP A 93 -41.26 -18.11 -7.31
N ASP A 94 -41.40 -17.82 -8.61
CA ASP A 94 -40.81 -18.64 -9.65
C ASP A 94 -39.27 -18.72 -9.52
N GLN A 95 -38.73 -19.87 -9.90
CA GLN A 95 -37.30 -20.15 -9.80
C GLN A 95 -36.45 -19.14 -10.59
N GLN A 96 -36.92 -18.66 -11.75
CA GLN A 96 -36.20 -17.67 -12.55
C GLN A 96 -36.06 -16.35 -11.78
N GLN A 97 -37.11 -15.93 -11.08
CA GLN A 97 -37.10 -14.71 -10.28
C GLN A 97 -36.18 -14.85 -9.05
N LEU A 98 -36.19 -16.00 -8.38
CA LEU A 98 -35.28 -16.27 -7.26
C LEU A 98 -33.81 -16.31 -7.72
N ALA A 99 -33.52 -16.97 -8.84
CA ALA A 99 -32.18 -17.02 -9.42
C ALA A 99 -31.67 -15.63 -9.80
N TYR A 100 -32.55 -14.76 -10.31
CA TYR A 100 -32.21 -13.36 -10.60
C TYR A 100 -31.78 -12.61 -9.34
N HIS A 101 -32.55 -12.70 -8.26
CA HIS A 101 -32.23 -12.01 -7.00
C HIS A 101 -30.92 -12.50 -6.39
N LEU A 102 -30.66 -13.82 -6.43
CA LEU A 102 -29.40 -14.40 -5.99
C LEU A 102 -28.23 -13.89 -6.85
N SER A 103 -28.38 -13.88 -8.17
CA SER A 103 -27.33 -13.46 -9.10
C SER A 103 -26.97 -11.99 -8.90
N ILE A 104 -27.97 -11.10 -8.79
CA ILE A 104 -27.75 -9.68 -8.54
C ILE A 104 -27.11 -9.44 -7.17
N THR A 105 -27.50 -10.20 -6.14
CA THR A 105 -26.83 -10.13 -4.83
C THR A 105 -25.34 -10.42 -4.94
N LEU A 106 -24.96 -11.51 -5.62
CA LEU A 106 -23.57 -11.89 -5.82
C LEU A 106 -22.81 -10.84 -6.63
N ILE A 107 -23.41 -10.29 -7.69
CA ILE A 107 -22.81 -9.24 -8.50
C ILE A 107 -22.54 -7.98 -7.66
N THR A 108 -23.51 -7.54 -6.85
CA THR A 108 -23.34 -6.38 -5.96
C THR A 108 -22.19 -6.61 -4.97
N LEU A 109 -22.11 -7.80 -4.36
CA LEU A 109 -21.02 -8.15 -3.45
C LEU A 109 -19.65 -8.19 -4.15
N CYS A 110 -19.57 -8.76 -5.36
CA CYS A 110 -18.35 -8.77 -6.16
C CYS A 110 -17.88 -7.35 -6.50
N MET A 111 -18.80 -6.45 -6.88
CA MET A 111 -18.46 -5.05 -7.15
C MET A 111 -17.93 -4.34 -5.90
N MET A 112 -18.58 -4.53 -4.75
CA MET A 112 -18.07 -4.02 -3.46
C MET A 112 -16.69 -4.59 -3.13
N GLY A 113 -16.47 -5.89 -3.34
CA GLY A 113 -15.18 -6.54 -3.09
C GLY A 113 -14.05 -5.99 -3.97
N MET A 114 -14.31 -5.76 -5.26
CA MET A 114 -13.32 -5.15 -6.16
C MET A 114 -12.96 -3.73 -5.74
N VAL A 115 -13.96 -2.92 -5.38
CA VAL A 115 -13.73 -1.55 -4.89
C VAL A 115 -12.96 -1.58 -3.56
N TYR A 116 -13.29 -2.50 -2.66
CA TYR A 116 -12.58 -2.69 -1.40
C TYR A 116 -11.09 -3.00 -1.63
N LEU A 117 -10.80 -4.01 -2.45
CA LEU A 117 -9.42 -4.43 -2.73
C LEU A 117 -8.60 -3.35 -3.41
N LYS A 118 -9.22 -2.55 -4.28
CA LYS A 118 -8.51 -1.54 -5.07
C LYS A 118 -8.31 -0.21 -4.35
N PHE A 119 -9.24 0.19 -3.48
CA PHE A 119 -9.28 1.55 -2.92
C PHE A 119 -9.28 1.61 -1.41
N VAL A 120 -9.49 0.49 -0.70
CA VAL A 120 -9.58 0.46 0.77
C VAL A 120 -8.45 -0.36 1.38
N LEU A 121 -8.13 -1.51 0.79
CA LEU A 121 -7.02 -2.36 1.27
C LEU A 121 -5.68 -1.66 1.00
N PRO A 122 -4.76 -1.56 1.98
CA PRO A 122 -3.44 -0.99 1.73
C PRO A 122 -2.66 -1.82 0.71
N ASP A 123 -2.04 -1.15 -0.25
CA ASP A 123 -1.17 -1.80 -1.22
C ASP A 123 0.00 -2.47 -0.49
N THR A 124 0.13 -3.77 -0.73
CA THR A 124 1.27 -4.53 -0.21
C THR A 124 2.43 -4.36 -1.19
N ILE A 125 3.40 -3.52 -0.82
CA ILE A 125 4.59 -3.29 -1.63
C ILE A 125 5.68 -4.25 -1.17
N ILE A 126 6.14 -5.11 -2.08
CA ILE A 126 7.31 -5.96 -1.84
C ILE A 126 8.54 -5.18 -2.29
N VAL A 127 9.43 -4.86 -1.35
CA VAL A 127 10.72 -4.25 -1.67
C VAL A 127 11.58 -5.29 -2.37
N LYS A 128 11.66 -5.19 -3.70
CA LYS A 128 12.54 -6.04 -4.52
C LYS A 128 13.95 -5.46 -4.53
N HIS A 129 14.95 -6.33 -4.62
CA HIS A 129 16.31 -5.90 -4.92
C HIS A 129 16.33 -5.10 -6.23
N ALA A 130 17.02 -3.96 -6.23
CA ALA A 130 17.42 -3.31 -7.46
C ALA A 130 18.28 -4.32 -8.25
N GLN A 131 17.82 -4.74 -9.42
CA GLN A 131 18.65 -5.56 -10.30
C GLN A 131 19.86 -4.73 -10.73
N ASN A 132 21.02 -5.38 -10.81
CA ASN A 132 22.25 -4.71 -11.21
C ASN A 132 22.06 -4.08 -12.59
N LYS A 133 22.29 -2.78 -12.73
CA LYS A 133 22.04 -2.02 -13.98
C LYS A 133 22.83 -2.59 -15.17
N PHE A 134 23.95 -3.25 -14.87
CA PHE A 134 24.83 -3.85 -15.83
C PHE A 134 24.87 -5.37 -15.60
N VAL A 135 24.85 -6.12 -16.71
CA VAL A 135 25.11 -7.56 -16.66
C VAL A 135 26.55 -7.74 -16.20
N PRO A 136 26.80 -8.42 -15.07
CA PRO A 136 28.17 -8.68 -14.64
C PRO A 136 28.86 -9.55 -15.69
N GLU A 137 30.15 -9.30 -15.91
CA GLU A 137 30.95 -10.12 -16.82
C GLU A 137 30.89 -11.59 -16.36
N HIS A 138 30.62 -12.50 -17.30
CA HIS A 138 30.54 -13.91 -17.01
C HIS A 138 31.87 -14.37 -16.41
N THR A 139 31.87 -14.89 -15.19
CA THR A 139 33.06 -15.52 -14.60
C THR A 139 33.53 -16.61 -15.55
N LYS A 140 34.79 -16.58 -15.97
CA LYS A 140 35.35 -17.60 -16.89
C LYS A 140 35.09 -18.99 -16.31
N ASP A 141 34.36 -19.83 -17.05
CA ASP A 141 34.02 -21.20 -16.63
C ASP A 141 35.23 -22.14 -16.61
N TRP A 142 36.35 -21.73 -17.22
CA TRP A 142 37.56 -22.51 -17.30
C TRP A 142 38.68 -21.90 -16.42
N LYS A 143 39.41 -22.79 -15.73
CA LYS A 143 40.63 -22.44 -15.01
C LYS A 143 41.83 -22.58 -15.94
N GLU A 144 42.61 -21.52 -16.09
CA GLU A 144 43.94 -21.60 -16.72
C GLU A 144 44.90 -22.28 -15.74
N TYR A 145 45.22 -23.54 -15.98
CA TYR A 145 46.29 -24.23 -15.26
C TYR A 145 47.63 -23.72 -15.82
N LYS A 146 48.40 -23.02 -14.99
CA LYS A 146 49.79 -22.69 -15.29
C LYS A 146 50.64 -23.95 -15.08
N TRP A 147 51.29 -24.39 -16.15
CA TRP A 147 52.36 -25.38 -16.10
C TRP A 147 53.67 -24.72 -15.68
#